data_AF-A0A1F7UMA5-F1
#
_entry.id   AF-A0A1F7UMA5-F1
#
_cell.length_a   1.000
_cell.length_b   1.000
_cell.length_c   1.000
_cell.angle_alpha   90.00
_cell.angle_beta   90.00
_cell.angle_gamma   90.00
#
_symmetry.space_group_name_H-M   'P 1'
#
loop_
_entity.id
_entity.type
_entity.pdbx_description
1 polymer ?
#
loop_
_entity_poly.entity_id
_entity_poly.type
_entity_poly.pdbx_seq_one_letter_code
_entity_poly.pdbx_strand_id
1 'polypeptide(L)'
;METFDHINSYNDLVKGFIRNVAEERDRTPVLALLQRLEKISAPNAGAPKILLLLCAIARYSRWLPGLMNVDLVRNAERTVVDIQVDEGGIRERLGRKLTLAAPLDEFVVTVRKLDAHPETPLKVMSYRMKDDVLTAIELTMVVDVRALTMPPPEMVERVNRATITNSASHRPPKPIRKKKGVTPSVLPIVQPDAHAPVADAPTSKRVNTQDIDDTWE
;
A
#
# COMPACT_ATOMS: atom_id res chain seq x y z
N MET A 1 20.43 -19.81 10.13
CA MET A 1 21.02 -18.55 9.64
C MET A 1 19.98 -17.49 9.93
N GLU A 2 20.15 -16.70 11.00
CA GLU A 2 19.13 -15.72 11.41
C GLU A 2 19.25 -14.47 10.52
N THR A 3 18.25 -14.23 9.67
CA THR A 3 18.29 -13.29 8.55
C THR A 3 18.55 -11.82 8.93
N PHE A 4 18.42 -11.47 10.22
CA PHE A 4 18.40 -10.09 10.72
C PHE A 4 19.37 -9.82 11.88
N ASP A 5 20.41 -10.65 12.07
CA ASP A 5 21.38 -10.47 13.17
C ASP A 5 22.18 -9.17 13.12
N HIS A 6 22.29 -8.55 11.94
CA HIS A 6 22.90 -7.24 11.75
C HIS A 6 22.08 -6.09 12.38
N ILE A 7 20.79 -6.30 12.67
CA ILE A 7 19.90 -5.32 13.32
C ILE A 7 20.08 -5.44 14.83
N ASN A 8 20.71 -4.45 15.42
CA ASN A 8 21.02 -4.37 16.85
C ASN A 8 20.27 -3.22 17.55
N SER A 9 19.67 -2.31 16.79
CA SER A 9 18.83 -1.22 17.28
C SER A 9 17.59 -1.02 16.41
N TYR A 10 16.51 -0.50 17.01
CA TYR A 10 15.39 0.07 16.25
C TYR A 10 15.80 1.29 15.40
N ASN A 11 16.98 1.87 15.65
CA ASN A 11 17.55 2.91 14.79
C ASN A 11 18.06 2.37 13.45
N ASP A 12 18.35 1.07 13.35
CA ASP A 12 18.79 0.42 12.10
C ASP A 12 17.61 0.24 11.13
N LEU A 13 16.37 0.44 11.59
CA LEU A 13 15.15 0.45 10.76
C LEU A 13 15.05 1.73 9.92
N VAL A 14 15.91 1.84 8.92
CA VAL A 14 15.89 2.93 7.92
C VAL A 14 14.74 2.70 6.91
N LYS A 15 14.15 3.79 6.39
CA LYS A 15 13.00 3.78 5.45
C LYS A 15 13.14 2.76 4.31
N GLY A 16 14.29 2.73 3.64
CA GLY A 16 14.56 1.78 2.55
C GLY A 16 14.55 0.32 2.99
N PHE A 17 15.12 0.00 4.15
CA PHE A 17 15.10 -1.35 4.70
C PHE A 17 13.68 -1.79 5.09
N ILE A 18 12.94 -0.93 5.81
CA ILE A 18 11.53 -1.15 6.16
C ILE A 18 10.70 -1.47 4.91
N ARG A 19 10.86 -0.66 3.85
CA ARG A 19 10.12 -0.83 2.60
C ARG A 19 10.48 -2.14 1.89
N ASN A 20 11.76 -2.48 1.79
CA ASN A 20 12.21 -3.72 1.15
C ASN A 20 11.61 -4.95 1.84
N VAL A 21 11.64 -5.00 3.18
CA VAL A 21 11.04 -6.11 3.94
C VAL A 21 9.51 -6.15 3.83
N ALA A 22 8.86 -4.99 3.69
CA ALA A 22 7.42 -4.92 3.49
C ALA A 22 6.96 -5.31 2.07
N GLU A 23 7.78 -5.09 1.03
CA GLU A 23 7.49 -5.48 -0.36
C GLU A 23 7.73 -6.97 -0.66
N GLU A 24 8.29 -7.72 0.31
CA GLU A 24 8.49 -9.18 0.21
C GLU A 24 7.21 -9.93 -0.14
N ARG A 25 7.35 -11.01 -0.91
CA ARG A 25 6.22 -11.85 -1.35
C ARG A 25 5.77 -12.88 -0.31
N ASP A 26 6.56 -13.10 0.73
CA ASP A 26 6.28 -14.02 1.83
C ASP A 26 6.26 -13.25 3.17
N ARG A 27 5.46 -13.73 4.12
CA ARG A 27 5.42 -13.25 5.50
C ARG A 27 6.61 -13.72 6.33
N THR A 28 7.32 -14.78 5.94
CA THR A 28 8.41 -15.37 6.74
C THR A 28 9.52 -14.36 7.09
N PRO A 29 10.06 -13.53 6.16
CA PRO A 29 11.05 -12.51 6.51
C PRO A 29 10.49 -11.45 7.47
N VAL A 30 9.25 -11.02 7.25
CA VAL A 30 8.55 -10.05 8.12
C VAL A 30 8.41 -10.58 9.55
N LEU A 31 7.97 -11.84 9.70
CA LEU A 31 7.85 -12.48 11.01
C LEU A 31 9.22 -12.65 11.69
N ALA A 32 10.27 -13.01 10.94
CA ALA A 32 11.62 -13.12 11.48
C ALA A 32 12.18 -11.75 11.94
N LEU A 33 11.91 -10.67 11.19
CA LEU A 33 12.26 -9.31 11.61
C LEU A 33 11.52 -8.91 12.89
N LEU A 34 10.21 -9.14 12.98
CA LEU A 34 9.41 -8.84 14.17
C LEU A 34 9.94 -9.60 15.41
N GLN A 35 10.36 -10.86 15.26
CA GLN A 35 11.00 -11.63 16.33
C GLN A 35 12.40 -11.09 16.70
N ARG A 36 13.18 -10.57 15.74
CA ARG A 36 14.46 -9.90 16.03
C ARG A 36 14.23 -8.60 16.82
N LEU A 37 13.24 -7.80 16.43
CA LEU A 37 12.85 -6.57 17.12
C LEU A 37 12.39 -6.85 18.56
N GLU A 38 11.61 -7.91 18.77
CA GLU A 38 11.25 -8.40 20.11
C GLU A 38 12.50 -8.67 20.98
N LYS A 39 13.50 -9.41 20.45
CA LYS A 39 14.75 -9.73 21.16
C LYS A 39 15.57 -8.49 21.57
N ILE A 40 15.62 -7.46 20.73
CA ILE A 40 16.41 -6.24 20.97
C ILE A 40 15.62 -5.10 21.65
N SER A 41 14.37 -5.35 22.01
CA SER A 41 13.53 -4.32 22.63
C SER A 41 14.00 -3.96 24.04
N ALA A 42 14.02 -2.67 24.33
CA ALA A 42 14.34 -2.09 25.64
C ALA A 42 13.61 -0.74 25.79
N PRO A 43 13.32 -0.30 27.03
CA PRO A 43 12.77 1.03 27.28
C PRO A 43 13.65 2.13 26.66
N ASN A 44 13.01 3.14 26.07
CA ASN A 44 13.61 4.28 25.37
C ASN A 44 14.53 3.93 24.18
N ALA A 45 14.61 2.66 23.77
CA ALA A 45 15.44 2.22 22.63
C ALA A 45 14.79 2.47 21.26
N GLY A 46 13.65 3.16 21.21
CA GLY A 46 12.93 3.45 19.96
C GLY A 46 11.94 2.37 19.52
N ALA A 47 11.51 1.49 20.44
CA ALA A 47 10.56 0.40 20.15
C ALA A 47 9.27 0.83 19.39
N PRO A 48 8.70 2.04 19.60
CA PRO A 48 7.56 2.52 18.81
C PRO A 48 7.79 2.61 17.29
N LYS A 49 9.05 2.58 16.81
CA LYS A 49 9.36 2.47 15.37
C LYS A 49 8.81 1.19 14.72
N ILE A 50 8.46 0.16 15.50
CA ILE A 50 7.73 -1.01 14.99
C ILE A 50 6.42 -0.61 14.29
N LEU A 51 5.76 0.48 14.70
CA LEU A 51 4.54 0.97 14.08
C LEU A 51 4.77 1.45 12.64
N LEU A 52 5.96 2.00 12.34
CA LEU A 52 6.35 2.38 10.98
C LEU A 52 6.52 1.15 10.08
N LEU A 53 7.15 0.10 10.62
CA LEU A 53 7.26 -1.20 9.94
C LEU A 53 5.86 -1.80 9.67
N LEU A 54 4.95 -1.75 10.65
CA LEU A 54 3.58 -2.24 10.48
C LEU A 54 2.79 -1.40 9.46
N CYS A 55 2.94 -0.07 9.44
CA CYS A 55 2.36 0.78 8.40
C CYS A 55 2.88 0.42 7.00
N ALA A 56 4.19 0.15 6.87
CA ALA A 56 4.79 -0.27 5.61
C ALA A 56 4.29 -1.65 5.16
N ILE A 57 4.22 -2.63 6.07
CA ILE A 57 3.68 -3.97 5.78
C ILE A 57 2.24 -3.85 5.27
N ALA A 58 1.39 -3.06 5.93
CA ALA A 58 0.03 -2.79 5.45
C ALA A 58 0.01 -2.18 4.04
N ARG A 59 0.82 -1.13 3.78
CA ARG A 59 0.77 -0.38 2.51
C ARG A 59 1.40 -1.13 1.34
N TYR A 60 2.42 -1.96 1.57
CA TYR A 60 3.29 -2.49 0.51
C TYR A 60 3.25 -4.01 0.32
N SER A 61 2.90 -4.79 1.34
CA SER A 61 2.89 -6.25 1.21
C SER A 61 1.78 -6.71 0.26
N ARG A 62 2.08 -7.74 -0.54
CA ARG A 62 1.14 -8.35 -1.50
C ARG A 62 0.44 -9.60 -0.97
N TRP A 63 0.88 -10.10 0.19
CA TRP A 63 0.40 -11.33 0.81
C TRP A 63 -0.59 -11.09 1.95
N LEU A 64 -0.79 -9.83 2.40
CA LEU A 64 -1.86 -9.50 3.34
C LEU A 64 -3.22 -9.63 2.62
N PRO A 65 -4.12 -10.52 3.06
CA PRO A 65 -5.42 -10.70 2.41
C PRO A 65 -6.44 -9.59 2.71
N GLY A 66 -6.25 -8.82 3.78
CA GLY A 66 -7.24 -7.86 4.27
C GLY A 66 -6.66 -6.80 5.21
N LEU A 67 -7.52 -6.16 6.00
CA LEU A 67 -7.15 -5.04 6.86
C LEU A 67 -6.35 -5.53 8.07
N MET A 68 -5.17 -4.95 8.31
CA MET A 68 -4.36 -5.30 9.47
C MET A 68 -4.82 -4.52 10.72
N ASN A 69 -5.17 -5.25 11.77
CA ASN A 69 -5.51 -4.70 13.09
C ASN A 69 -4.37 -4.99 14.07
N VAL A 70 -4.09 -4.05 14.97
CA VAL A 70 -2.99 -4.14 15.94
C VAL A 70 -3.50 -3.72 17.31
N ASP A 71 -3.50 -4.65 18.26
CA ASP A 71 -3.73 -4.39 19.69
C ASP A 71 -2.36 -4.17 20.37
N LEU A 72 -2.18 -3.00 20.98
CA LEU A 72 -1.08 -2.72 21.92
C LEU A 72 -1.65 -2.84 23.34
N VAL A 73 -1.15 -3.77 24.16
CA VAL A 73 -1.68 -4.05 25.50
C VAL A 73 -0.59 -3.94 26.56
N ARG A 74 -0.84 -3.19 27.64
CA ARG A 74 0.08 -3.08 28.79
C ARG A 74 0.14 -4.43 29.53
N ASN A 75 1.35 -4.88 29.81
CA ASN A 75 1.64 -6.05 30.64
C ASN A 75 2.79 -5.71 31.59
N ALA A 76 2.44 -5.19 32.78
CA ALA A 76 3.38 -4.50 33.68
C ALA A 76 4.19 -3.43 32.90
N GLU A 77 5.52 -3.45 33.01
CA GLU A 77 6.45 -2.54 32.31
C GLU A 77 6.68 -2.88 30.82
N ARG A 78 5.88 -3.79 30.25
CA ARG A 78 6.04 -4.28 28.87
C ARG A 78 4.81 -4.03 28.03
N THR A 79 5.00 -4.01 26.70
CA THR A 79 3.92 -3.91 25.72
C THR A 79 3.77 -5.22 24.98
N VAL A 80 2.59 -5.83 25.06
CA VAL A 80 2.21 -6.97 24.22
C VAL A 80 1.58 -6.43 22.95
N VAL A 81 2.11 -6.82 21.80
CA VAL A 81 1.59 -6.49 20.47
C VAL A 81 0.91 -7.74 19.91
N ASP A 82 -0.40 -7.67 19.67
CA ASP A 82 -1.13 -8.67 18.90
C ASP A 82 -1.44 -8.11 17.50
N ILE A 83 -1.11 -8.87 16.46
CA ILE A 83 -1.26 -8.45 15.06
C ILE A 83 -2.23 -9.42 14.39
N GLN A 84 -3.34 -8.88 13.90
CA GLN A 84 -4.43 -9.61 13.28
C GLN A 84 -4.68 -9.07 11.87
N VAL A 85 -5.26 -9.91 11.01
CA VAL A 85 -5.72 -9.52 9.67
C VAL A 85 -7.19 -9.89 9.57
N ASP A 86 -8.01 -8.95 9.12
CA ASP A 86 -9.45 -9.11 8.93
C ASP A 86 -9.75 -9.28 7.43
N GLU A 87 -10.10 -10.49 7.02
CA GLU A 87 -10.56 -10.82 5.68
C GLU A 87 -12.04 -11.24 5.75
N GLY A 88 -12.93 -10.43 5.16
CA GLY A 88 -14.36 -10.75 5.10
C GLY A 88 -15.07 -10.86 6.47
N GLY A 89 -14.54 -10.26 7.53
CA GLY A 89 -15.06 -10.37 8.89
C GLY A 89 -14.45 -11.52 9.71
N ILE A 90 -13.54 -12.31 9.12
CA ILE A 90 -12.75 -13.31 9.83
C ILE A 90 -11.42 -12.68 10.24
N ARG A 91 -11.20 -12.53 11.55
CA ARG A 91 -9.93 -12.06 12.11
C ARG A 91 -8.99 -13.22 12.42
N GLU A 92 -7.93 -13.34 11.63
CA GLU A 92 -6.84 -14.29 11.87
C GLU A 92 -5.62 -13.59 12.47
N ARG A 93 -4.87 -14.27 13.35
CA ARG A 93 -3.62 -13.74 13.89
C ARG A 93 -2.48 -13.98 12.90
N LEU A 94 -1.72 -12.93 12.58
CA LEU A 94 -0.63 -12.99 11.60
C LEU A 94 0.57 -13.86 12.05
N GLY A 95 0.81 -13.95 13.36
CA GLY A 95 1.93 -14.69 13.95
C GLY A 95 1.73 -14.96 15.44
N ARG A 96 2.82 -15.04 16.23
CA ARG A 96 2.71 -15.00 17.70
C ARG A 96 2.51 -13.57 18.18
N LYS A 97 1.94 -13.39 19.38
CA LYS A 97 2.03 -12.12 20.10
C LYS A 97 3.49 -11.79 20.39
N LEU A 98 3.88 -10.53 20.22
CA LEU A 98 5.22 -10.04 20.53
C LEU A 98 5.19 -9.35 21.90
N THR A 99 6.20 -9.58 22.75
CA THR A 99 6.31 -8.92 24.06
C THR A 99 7.52 -7.99 24.08
N LEU A 100 7.28 -6.72 23.80
CA LEU A 100 8.32 -5.69 23.78
C LEU A 100 8.62 -5.22 25.20
N ALA A 101 9.91 -5.08 25.53
CA ALA A 101 10.35 -4.63 26.86
C ALA A 101 10.14 -3.12 27.10
N ALA A 102 9.64 -2.37 26.11
CA ALA A 102 9.25 -0.97 26.28
C ALA A 102 7.81 -0.86 26.83
N PRO A 103 7.54 0.04 27.78
CA PRO A 103 6.20 0.29 28.32
C PRO A 103 5.26 0.93 27.29
N LEU A 104 3.95 0.73 27.48
CA LEU A 104 2.91 1.18 26.53
C LEU A 104 2.93 2.70 26.30
N ASP A 105 3.37 3.47 27.30
CA ASP A 105 3.37 4.94 27.27
C ASP A 105 4.32 5.51 26.21
N GLU A 106 5.40 4.81 25.86
CA GLU A 106 6.29 5.21 24.75
C GLU A 106 5.57 5.20 23.39
N PHE A 107 4.58 4.33 23.22
CA PHE A 107 3.84 4.20 21.96
C PHE A 107 2.82 5.33 21.78
N VAL A 108 2.29 5.92 22.86
CA VAL A 108 1.21 6.92 22.81
C VAL A 108 1.57 8.13 21.94
N VAL A 109 2.79 8.66 22.08
CA VAL A 109 3.25 9.82 21.30
C VAL A 109 3.38 9.46 19.82
N THR A 110 3.93 8.29 19.50
CA THR A 110 4.09 7.84 18.11
C THR A 110 2.75 7.51 17.46
N VAL A 111 1.84 6.84 18.17
CA VAL A 111 0.47 6.57 17.71
C VAL A 111 -0.24 7.87 17.36
N ARG A 112 -0.24 8.87 18.25
CA ARG A 112 -0.88 10.18 18.00
C ARG A 112 -0.27 10.92 16.81
N LYS A 113 1.06 10.86 16.65
CA LYS A 113 1.76 11.47 15.50
C LYS A 113 1.38 10.81 14.17
N LEU A 114 1.23 9.48 14.16
CA LEU A 114 0.84 8.74 12.96
C LEU A 114 -0.64 8.99 12.63
N ASP A 115 -1.54 8.79 13.58
CA ASP A 115 -2.99 8.94 13.42
C ASP A 115 -3.39 10.31 12.83
N ALA A 116 -2.76 11.38 13.32
CA ALA A 116 -2.94 12.76 12.87
C ALA A 116 -2.40 13.06 11.45
N HIS A 117 -1.57 12.18 10.88
CA HIS A 117 -0.95 12.37 9.57
C HIS A 117 -1.80 11.68 8.48
N PRO A 118 -2.45 12.41 7.56
CA PRO A 118 -3.46 11.86 6.65
C PRO A 118 -2.96 10.71 5.77
N GLU A 119 -1.72 10.83 5.28
CA GLU A 119 -1.06 9.82 4.44
C GLU A 119 -0.75 8.50 5.16
N THR A 120 -0.80 8.42 6.48
CA THR A 120 -0.47 7.15 7.16
C THR A 120 -1.69 6.24 7.23
N PRO A 121 -1.50 4.91 7.03
CA PRO A 121 -2.60 3.96 7.09
C PRO A 121 -3.09 3.72 8.52
N LEU A 122 -2.32 4.09 9.54
CA LEU A 122 -2.69 3.88 10.94
C LEU A 122 -3.84 4.80 11.32
N LYS A 123 -4.91 4.20 11.87
CA LYS A 123 -6.02 4.89 12.53
C LYS A 123 -6.26 4.29 13.91
N VAL A 124 -6.50 5.14 14.90
CA VAL A 124 -6.83 4.70 16.26
C VAL A 124 -8.32 4.39 16.36
N MET A 125 -8.65 3.16 16.77
CA MET A 125 -10.03 2.72 16.96
C MET A 125 -10.51 2.96 18.40
N SER A 126 -9.67 2.62 19.38
CA SER A 126 -10.01 2.80 20.79
C SER A 126 -8.79 2.94 21.71
N TYR A 127 -8.98 3.65 22.83
CA TYR A 127 -8.08 3.62 23.98
C TYR A 127 -8.81 2.95 25.14
N ARG A 128 -8.26 1.88 25.71
CA ARG A 128 -8.84 1.18 26.87
C ARG A 128 -8.18 1.65 28.16
N MET A 129 -8.94 2.31 29.01
CA MET A 129 -8.50 2.80 30.32
C MET A 129 -9.01 1.87 31.45
N LYS A 130 -8.24 1.77 32.53
CA LYS A 130 -8.68 1.15 33.80
C LYS A 130 -8.02 1.91 34.95
N ASP A 131 -8.82 2.37 35.92
CA ASP A 131 -8.33 3.09 37.09
C ASP A 131 -7.41 4.28 36.70
N ASP A 132 -7.85 5.05 35.70
CA ASP A 132 -7.11 6.14 35.00
C ASP A 132 -5.77 5.76 34.32
N VAL A 133 -5.39 4.48 34.33
CA VAL A 133 -4.22 3.96 33.61
C VAL A 133 -4.60 3.48 32.21
N LEU A 134 -3.81 3.86 31.20
CA LEU A 134 -3.95 3.32 29.85
C LEU A 134 -3.52 1.86 29.82
N THR A 135 -4.46 0.96 29.50
CA THR A 135 -4.24 -0.50 29.46
C THR A 135 -4.10 -1.06 28.05
N ALA A 136 -4.73 -0.44 27.04
CA ALA A 136 -4.51 -0.83 25.65
C ALA A 136 -4.83 0.29 24.65
N ILE A 137 -4.29 0.15 23.44
CA ILE A 137 -4.61 0.94 22.26
C ILE A 137 -4.97 -0.04 21.13
N GLU A 138 -6.15 0.12 20.54
CA GLU A 138 -6.59 -0.64 19.37
C GLU A 138 -6.39 0.20 18.10
N LEU A 139 -5.69 -0.36 17.12
CA LEU A 139 -5.31 0.31 15.88
C LEU A 139 -5.79 -0.49 14.67
N THR A 140 -6.25 0.18 13.63
CA THR A 140 -6.53 -0.41 12.32
C THR A 140 -5.66 0.27 11.27
N MET A 141 -5.04 -0.53 10.41
CA MET A 141 -4.26 -0.05 9.27
C MET A 141 -5.19 0.01 8.05
N VAL A 142 -5.82 1.16 7.87
CA VAL A 142 -6.66 1.49 6.71
C VAL A 142 -5.75 1.87 5.55
N VAL A 143 -5.60 0.95 4.61
CA VAL A 143 -4.96 1.22 3.32
C VAL A 143 -6.09 1.21 2.30
N ASP A 144 -6.13 2.22 1.41
CA ASP A 144 -7.01 2.16 0.25
C ASP A 144 -6.75 0.86 -0.48
N VAL A 145 -7.75 -0.02 -0.49
CA VAL A 145 -7.67 -1.32 -1.14
C VAL A 145 -7.30 -1.04 -2.57
N ARG A 146 -6.06 -1.41 -2.95
CA ARG A 146 -5.61 -1.27 -4.33
C ARG A 146 -6.66 -1.99 -5.16
N ALA A 147 -7.40 -1.21 -5.95
CA ALA A 147 -8.37 -1.78 -6.88
C ALA A 147 -7.65 -2.93 -7.57
N LEU A 148 -8.18 -4.15 -7.45
CA LEU A 148 -7.62 -5.31 -8.10
C LEU A 148 -7.71 -5.01 -9.59
N THR A 149 -6.65 -4.42 -10.13
CA THR A 149 -6.50 -4.17 -11.55
C THR A 149 -6.47 -5.56 -12.13
N MET A 150 -7.63 -5.98 -12.65
CA MET A 150 -7.72 -7.11 -13.55
C MET A 150 -6.53 -6.97 -14.51
N PRO A 151 -5.78 -8.05 -14.78
CA PRO A 151 -4.82 -8.00 -15.87
C PRO A 151 -5.57 -7.46 -17.09
N PRO A 152 -5.01 -6.47 -17.83
CA PRO A 152 -5.66 -5.94 -19.02
C PRO A 152 -6.14 -7.13 -19.85
N PRO A 153 -7.42 -7.15 -20.30
CA PRO A 153 -7.97 -8.31 -20.97
C PRO A 153 -7.03 -8.65 -22.12
N GLU A 154 -6.43 -9.85 -22.08
CA GLU A 154 -5.53 -10.27 -23.14
C GLU A 154 -6.29 -10.12 -24.44
N MET A 155 -5.78 -9.22 -25.29
CA MET A 155 -6.25 -9.12 -26.66
C MET A 155 -5.84 -10.44 -27.29
N VAL A 156 -6.75 -11.41 -27.28
CA VAL A 156 -6.59 -12.68 -27.99
C VAL A 156 -6.55 -12.32 -29.47
N GLU A 157 -5.35 -12.05 -29.96
CA GLU A 157 -5.10 -11.94 -31.39
C GLU A 157 -5.60 -13.24 -31.99
N ARG A 158 -6.71 -13.13 -32.75
CA ARG A 158 -7.18 -14.21 -33.59
C ARG A 158 -6.14 -14.40 -34.68
N VAL A 159 -5.16 -15.24 -34.40
CA VAL A 159 -4.22 -15.79 -35.37
C VAL A 159 -5.06 -16.64 -36.34
N ASN A 160 -5.62 -15.98 -37.35
CA ASN A 160 -6.25 -16.60 -38.51
C ASN A 160 -5.15 -17.31 -39.32
N ARG A 161 -4.65 -18.43 -38.81
CA ARG A 161 -3.80 -19.34 -39.58
C ARG A 161 -4.66 -20.00 -40.64
N ALA A 162 -4.57 -19.46 -41.85
CA ALA A 162 -5.19 -20.04 -43.03
C ALA A 162 -4.56 -21.41 -43.33
N THR A 163 -5.27 -22.48 -42.98
CA THR A 163 -5.02 -23.82 -43.52
C THR A 163 -6.09 -24.11 -44.56
N ILE A 164 -5.88 -23.63 -45.79
CA ILE A 164 -6.74 -23.97 -46.93
C ILE A 164 -6.35 -25.38 -47.40
N THR A 165 -7.09 -26.39 -46.95
CA THR A 165 -7.08 -27.71 -47.58
C THR A 165 -8.15 -27.78 -48.66
N ASN A 166 -7.71 -27.93 -49.91
CA ASN A 166 -8.60 -28.14 -51.05
C ASN A 166 -9.42 -29.42 -50.88
N SER A 167 -10.72 -29.35 -51.17
CA SER A 167 -11.51 -30.48 -51.64
C SER A 167 -12.64 -29.96 -52.53
N ALA A 168 -12.57 -30.30 -53.81
CA ALA A 168 -13.45 -29.77 -54.83
C ALA A 168 -14.79 -30.53 -54.88
N SER A 169 -15.87 -29.81 -55.20
CA SER A 169 -17.01 -30.39 -55.91
C SER A 169 -17.67 -29.35 -56.80
N HIS A 170 -18.02 -29.74 -58.02
CA HIS A 170 -18.38 -28.83 -59.11
C HIS A 170 -19.85 -28.38 -59.08
N ARG A 171 -20.10 -27.12 -59.45
CA ARG A 171 -21.22 -26.73 -60.34
C ARG A 171 -20.87 -25.48 -61.16
N PRO A 172 -21.10 -25.46 -62.49
CA PRO A 172 -20.78 -24.32 -63.37
C PRO A 172 -21.89 -23.23 -63.39
N PRO A 173 -21.62 -22.03 -63.96
CA PRO A 173 -22.29 -20.78 -63.57
C PRO A 173 -23.37 -20.27 -64.54
N LYS A 174 -24.10 -19.21 -64.12
CA LYS A 174 -24.69 -18.22 -65.03
C LYS A 174 -24.46 -16.77 -64.51
N PRO A 175 -24.41 -15.74 -65.39
CA PRO A 175 -23.68 -14.50 -65.09
C PRO A 175 -24.51 -13.20 -65.29
N ILE A 176 -23.84 -12.03 -65.19
CA ILE A 176 -24.27 -10.67 -65.63
C ILE A 176 -25.18 -9.95 -64.57
N ARG A 177 -25.03 -8.66 -64.19
CA ARG A 177 -24.42 -7.47 -64.84
C ARG A 177 -23.79 -6.44 -63.86
N LYS A 178 -22.92 -5.58 -64.39
CA LYS A 178 -22.26 -4.43 -63.72
C LYS A 178 -23.14 -3.15 -63.68
N LYS A 179 -22.92 -2.27 -62.70
CA LYS A 179 -22.92 -0.77 -62.71
C LYS A 179 -22.31 -0.33 -61.35
N LYS A 180 -21.24 0.47 -61.17
CA LYS A 180 -20.61 1.64 -61.85
C LYS A 180 -21.10 3.00 -61.30
N GLY A 181 -20.24 3.70 -60.55
CA GLY A 181 -20.39 5.05 -59.98
C GLY A 181 -19.39 5.24 -58.80
N VAL A 182 -18.20 5.88 -58.93
CA VAL A 182 -17.90 7.33 -59.09
C VAL A 182 -18.13 8.07 -57.75
N THR A 183 -17.19 8.02 -56.79
CA THR A 183 -16.00 8.91 -56.51
C THR A 183 -16.29 10.06 -55.51
N PRO A 184 -15.27 10.60 -54.79
CA PRO A 184 -15.45 11.25 -53.49
C PRO A 184 -15.54 12.79 -53.55
N SER A 185 -15.73 13.43 -52.39
CA SER A 185 -15.47 14.87 -52.19
C SER A 185 -14.78 15.14 -50.84
N VAL A 186 -14.11 16.30 -50.73
CA VAL A 186 -12.86 16.47 -49.98
C VAL A 186 -12.78 17.88 -49.34
N LEU A 187 -12.51 17.94 -48.02
CA LEU A 187 -11.89 19.08 -47.26
C LEU A 187 -12.72 20.41 -47.18
N PRO A 188 -12.34 21.44 -46.36
CA PRO A 188 -11.07 21.63 -45.63
C PRO A 188 -11.12 22.11 -44.15
N ILE A 189 -9.90 22.22 -43.60
CA ILE A 189 -9.47 22.73 -42.28
C ILE A 189 -9.41 24.26 -42.25
N VAL A 190 -9.79 24.93 -41.14
CA VAL A 190 -9.24 26.24 -40.71
C VAL A 190 -9.25 26.38 -39.17
N GLN A 191 -8.08 26.70 -38.60
CA GLN A 191 -7.78 27.43 -37.33
C GLN A 191 -7.03 28.74 -37.74
N PRO A 192 -6.69 29.75 -36.88
CA PRO A 192 -6.47 29.75 -35.41
C PRO A 192 -6.93 31.05 -34.66
N ASP A 193 -6.29 31.33 -33.49
CA ASP A 193 -6.10 32.63 -32.76
C ASP A 193 -7.18 33.14 -31.75
N ALA A 194 -6.86 33.89 -30.66
CA ALA A 194 -5.57 34.26 -30.02
C ALA A 194 -5.67 34.80 -28.55
N HIS A 195 -4.52 34.79 -27.83
CA HIS A 195 -4.00 35.65 -26.72
C HIS A 195 -4.90 36.40 -25.67
N ALA A 196 -4.76 36.02 -24.38
CA ALA A 196 -4.12 36.74 -23.21
C ALA A 196 -4.51 38.22 -22.82
N PRO A 197 -4.04 38.84 -21.68
CA PRO A 197 -3.54 38.38 -20.35
C PRO A 197 -4.04 39.21 -19.11
N VAL A 198 -3.41 39.05 -17.92
CA VAL A 198 -3.43 39.93 -16.69
C VAL A 198 -4.73 39.82 -15.85
N ALA A 199 -4.83 39.93 -14.50
CA ALA A 199 -4.01 40.34 -13.33
C ALA A 199 -4.43 39.49 -12.06
N ASP A 200 -3.93 39.57 -10.81
CA ASP A 200 -2.71 40.10 -10.12
C ASP A 200 -2.58 39.44 -8.71
N ALA A 201 -1.80 39.96 -7.75
CA ALA A 201 -1.66 39.47 -6.35
C ALA A 201 -2.16 40.47 -5.27
N PRO A 202 -2.27 40.06 -3.97
CA PRO A 202 -1.12 40.28 -3.09
C PRO A 202 -0.82 39.22 -2.01
N THR A 203 0.45 39.22 -1.63
CA THR A 203 1.20 38.45 -0.63
C THR A 203 0.55 38.29 0.75
N SER A 204 0.58 37.07 1.31
CA SER A 204 0.53 36.84 2.75
C SER A 204 1.72 36.00 3.22
N LYS A 205 2.11 36.18 4.50
CA LYS A 205 3.41 35.77 5.05
C LYS A 205 3.53 34.24 5.14
N ARG A 206 4.53 33.66 4.47
CA ARG A 206 4.97 32.28 4.75
C ARG A 206 5.63 32.24 6.13
N VAL A 207 5.00 31.51 7.05
CA VAL A 207 5.72 30.87 8.17
C VAL A 207 6.60 29.77 7.56
N ASN A 208 7.81 29.61 8.09
CA ASN A 208 8.81 28.71 7.52
C ASN A 208 8.52 27.25 7.93
N THR A 209 7.82 26.49 7.09
CA THR A 209 7.45 25.08 7.33
C THR A 209 8.51 24.07 6.81
N GLN A 210 9.75 24.53 6.60
CA GLN A 210 10.78 23.78 5.85
C GLN A 210 11.39 22.58 6.62
N ASP A 211 11.03 22.35 7.89
CA ASP A 211 11.54 21.25 8.74
C ASP A 211 10.61 20.02 8.82
N ILE A 212 9.58 19.93 7.96
CA ILE A 212 8.53 18.87 8.07
C ILE A 212 8.47 17.94 6.83
N ASP A 213 8.87 18.40 5.64
CA ASP A 213 8.67 17.66 4.38
C ASP A 213 9.59 16.42 4.20
N ASP A 214 10.77 16.37 4.84
CA ASP A 214 11.73 15.26 4.73
C ASP A 214 11.22 13.91 5.34
N THR A 215 10.00 13.88 5.88
CA THR A 215 9.46 12.70 6.55
C THR A 215 8.90 11.64 5.60
N TRP A 216 8.56 11.98 4.34
CA TRP A 216 7.80 11.07 3.46
C TRP A 216 8.25 10.88 2.00
N GLU A 217 9.14 11.68 1.42
CA GLU A 217 9.74 11.40 0.08
C GLU A 217 10.86 10.34 0.13
#